data_AF-A0A2D8UQI2-F1
#
_entry.id   AF-A0A2D8UQI2-F1
#
_cell.length_a   1.000
_cell.length_b   1.000
_cell.length_c   1.000
_cell.angle_alpha   90.00
_cell.angle_beta   90.00
_cell.angle_gamma   90.00
#
_symmetry.space_group_name_H-M   'P 1'
#
loop_
_entity.id
_entity.type
_entity.pdbx_description
1 polymer ?
#
loop_
_entity_poly.entity_id
_entity_poly.type
_entity_poly.pdbx_seq_one_letter_code
_entity_poly.pdbx_strand_id
1 'polypeptide(L)'
;MKKLVLSLVLISLFSCSDDDDQSNSSTSGCSSGQVCDAAAASDEVAIDMPAYTVGVYETVYDYASDDSPFAIGTTATFEITEDESLIVSIDGFDCVEVKNPYAKDYFEPDSNNFFYKDECLHDLAFNVSFDTSDNFNEVNVQPLVGEGFYGQFKLQ
;
A
#
# COMPACT_ATOMS: atom_id res chain seq x y z
N MET A 1 -48.71 12.84 53.69
CA MET A 1 -48.92 13.02 52.23
C MET A 1 -47.77 12.34 51.52
N LYS A 2 -48.08 11.39 50.64
CA LYS A 2 -47.16 10.52 49.90
C LYS A 2 -46.48 11.31 48.78
N LYS A 3 -45.17 11.14 48.55
CA LYS A 3 -44.54 11.26 47.24
C LYS A 3 -43.46 10.20 47.08
N LEU A 4 -43.84 9.16 46.35
CA LEU A 4 -43.03 8.07 45.83
C LEU A 4 -42.36 8.61 44.55
N VAL A 5 -41.04 8.70 44.50
CA VAL A 5 -40.31 9.03 43.26
C VAL A 5 -39.89 7.71 42.63
N LEU A 6 -40.64 7.32 41.61
CA LEU A 6 -40.44 6.11 40.81
C LEU A 6 -39.39 6.42 39.73
N SER A 7 -38.18 5.89 39.88
CA SER A 7 -37.13 5.99 38.87
C SER A 7 -37.36 4.92 37.80
N LEU A 8 -37.62 5.35 36.57
CA LEU A 8 -37.88 4.50 35.42
C LEU A 8 -36.54 4.06 34.79
N VAL A 9 -36.22 2.78 34.89
CA VAL A 9 -35.06 2.17 34.22
C VAL A 9 -35.45 1.84 32.78
N LEU A 10 -34.73 2.43 31.81
CA LEU A 10 -34.84 2.12 30.39
C LEU A 10 -34.39 0.67 30.13
N ILE A 11 -35.26 -0.11 29.51
CA ILE A 11 -34.93 -1.42 28.94
C ILE A 11 -34.42 -1.17 27.51
N SER A 12 -33.14 -1.45 27.30
CA SER A 12 -32.50 -1.49 25.98
C SER A 12 -33.03 -2.69 25.18
N LEU A 13 -33.66 -2.41 24.05
CA LEU A 13 -34.06 -3.42 23.07
C LEU A 13 -32.82 -3.88 22.31
N PHE A 14 -32.48 -5.16 22.45
CA PHE A 14 -31.63 -5.89 21.51
C PHE A 14 -32.42 -6.10 20.22
N SER A 15 -31.93 -5.53 19.12
CA SER A 15 -32.35 -5.90 17.76
C SER A 15 -31.08 -6.19 16.97
N CYS A 16 -30.59 -7.42 17.06
CA CYS A 16 -29.71 -7.98 16.04
C CYS A 16 -30.61 -8.40 14.88
N SER A 17 -30.55 -7.66 13.78
CA SER A 17 -30.89 -8.21 12.47
C SER A 17 -29.53 -8.44 11.80
N ASP A 18 -29.03 -9.67 11.89
CA ASP A 18 -27.94 -10.10 11.03
C ASP A 18 -28.59 -10.51 9.70
N ASP A 19 -28.60 -9.57 8.77
CA ASP A 19 -28.67 -9.82 7.35
C ASP A 19 -27.91 -8.66 6.73
N ASP A 20 -26.60 -8.82 6.56
CA ASP A 20 -25.87 -8.02 5.58
C ASP A 20 -24.96 -8.96 4.80
N ASP A 21 -25.40 -9.13 3.56
CA ASP A 21 -24.74 -9.78 2.46
C ASP A 21 -23.24 -9.48 2.46
N GLN A 22 -22.46 -10.54 2.32
CA GLN A 22 -21.03 -10.48 2.03
C GLN A 22 -20.84 -9.92 0.62
N SER A 23 -21.00 -8.60 0.49
CA SER A 23 -20.61 -7.83 -0.67
C SER A 23 -19.10 -7.82 -0.71
N ASN A 24 -18.58 -8.60 -1.66
CA ASN A 24 -17.20 -8.54 -2.13
C ASN A 24 -17.03 -7.18 -2.85
N SER A 25 -16.97 -6.10 -2.08
CA SER A 25 -16.66 -4.77 -2.57
C SER A 25 -15.15 -4.61 -2.49
N SER A 26 -14.47 -5.17 -3.49
CA SER A 26 -13.11 -4.78 -3.87
C SER A 26 -13.15 -3.29 -4.20
N THR A 27 -13.03 -2.46 -3.17
CA THR A 27 -12.76 -1.04 -3.36
C THR A 27 -11.25 -0.96 -3.42
N SER A 28 -10.68 -1.27 -4.59
CA SER A 28 -9.29 -1.00 -4.90
C SER A 28 -9.12 0.52 -4.81
N GLY A 29 -8.47 0.99 -3.73
CA GLY A 29 -8.20 2.39 -3.46
C GLY A 29 -8.23 2.72 -1.97
N CYS A 30 -7.34 3.61 -1.53
CA CYS A 30 -7.37 4.08 -0.15
C CYS A 30 -8.65 4.90 0.10
N SER A 31 -9.62 4.34 0.83
CA SER A 31 -10.93 4.99 1.08
C SER A 31 -10.82 6.38 1.74
N SER A 32 -9.69 6.69 2.37
CA SER A 32 -9.35 7.98 2.96
C SER A 32 -7.88 8.37 2.76
N GLY A 33 -7.17 7.69 1.86
CA GLY A 33 -5.73 7.88 1.68
C GLY A 33 -5.39 8.94 0.66
N GLN A 34 -4.12 9.34 0.64
CA GLN A 34 -3.60 10.34 -0.28
C GLN A 34 -3.29 9.70 -1.63
N VAL A 35 -3.47 10.46 -2.72
CA VAL A 35 -3.04 10.04 -4.06
C VAL A 35 -1.79 10.81 -4.44
N CYS A 36 -0.68 10.11 -4.69
CA CYS A 36 0.54 10.67 -5.26
C CYS A 36 0.57 10.38 -6.77
N ASP A 37 0.56 11.43 -7.59
CA ASP A 37 0.50 11.33 -9.06
C ASP A 37 1.71 12.03 -9.69
N ALA A 38 2.90 11.60 -9.28
CA ALA A 38 4.16 12.15 -9.72
C ALA A 38 4.49 11.64 -11.13
N ALA A 39 4.68 12.52 -12.11
CA ALA A 39 5.13 12.12 -13.44
C ALA A 39 6.59 11.63 -13.42
N ALA A 40 6.96 10.76 -14.36
CA ALA A 40 8.36 10.39 -14.58
C ALA A 40 9.24 11.63 -14.83
N ALA A 41 10.42 11.67 -14.22
CA ALA A 41 11.44 12.69 -14.42
C ALA A 41 12.10 12.55 -15.81
N SER A 42 12.99 13.48 -16.17
CA SER A 42 13.61 13.51 -17.50
C SER A 42 14.59 12.35 -17.78
N ASP A 43 15.08 11.71 -16.73
CA ASP A 43 16.00 10.57 -16.68
C ASP A 43 15.29 9.28 -16.21
N GLU A 44 13.96 9.27 -16.34
CA GLU A 44 13.08 8.15 -16.04
C GLU A 44 12.22 7.86 -17.27
N VAL A 45 11.91 6.59 -17.46
CA VAL A 45 11.04 6.13 -18.55
C VAL A 45 9.71 5.71 -17.93
N ALA A 46 8.62 6.38 -18.29
CA ALA A 46 7.28 5.90 -17.93
C ALA A 46 7.03 4.53 -18.56
N ILE A 47 6.44 3.61 -17.81
CA ILE A 47 6.23 2.21 -18.24
C ILE A 47 4.76 1.83 -18.11
N ASP A 48 4.32 0.95 -19.01
CA ASP A 48 3.05 0.25 -18.89
C ASP A 48 3.29 -1.03 -18.06
N MET A 49 2.44 -1.31 -17.08
CA MET A 49 2.63 -2.46 -16.19
C MET A 49 2.13 -3.75 -16.86
N PRO A 50 2.91 -4.84 -16.87
CA PRO A 50 2.43 -6.12 -17.38
C PRO A 50 1.25 -6.65 -16.57
N ALA A 51 0.23 -7.23 -17.21
CA ALA A 51 -0.96 -7.72 -16.52
C ALA A 51 -0.69 -8.77 -15.41
N TYR A 52 0.45 -9.47 -15.45
CA TYR A 52 0.84 -10.42 -14.40
C TYR A 52 1.14 -9.76 -13.05
N THR A 53 1.40 -8.44 -13.04
CA THR A 53 1.72 -7.70 -11.81
C THR A 53 0.49 -7.33 -11.00
N VAL A 54 -0.72 -7.41 -11.58
CA VAL A 54 -1.96 -7.02 -10.89
C VAL A 54 -2.26 -8.02 -9.77
N GLY A 55 -2.47 -7.53 -8.55
CA GLY A 55 -2.71 -8.38 -7.40
C GLY A 55 -2.56 -7.66 -6.06
N VAL A 56 -2.85 -8.39 -4.99
CA VAL A 56 -2.71 -7.95 -3.60
C VAL A 56 -1.62 -8.80 -2.94
N TYR A 57 -0.61 -8.14 -2.38
CA TYR A 57 0.57 -8.76 -1.81
C TYR A 57 0.68 -8.38 -0.33
N GLU A 58 0.42 -9.35 0.55
CA GLU A 58 0.61 -9.22 1.99
C GLU A 58 2.08 -9.51 2.33
N THR A 59 2.74 -8.56 2.99
CA THR A 59 4.19 -8.58 3.17
C THR A 59 4.61 -8.23 4.59
N VAL A 60 5.88 -8.48 4.89
CA VAL A 60 6.57 -8.08 6.11
C VAL A 60 7.93 -7.49 5.78
N TYR A 61 8.32 -6.44 6.49
CA TYR A 61 9.63 -5.81 6.36
C TYR A 61 10.70 -6.71 6.99
N ASP A 62 11.48 -7.39 6.16
CA ASP A 62 12.40 -8.46 6.61
C ASP A 62 13.86 -8.01 6.70
N TYR A 63 14.18 -6.87 6.09
CA TYR A 63 15.48 -6.24 6.17
C TYR A 63 15.35 -4.71 6.24
N ALA A 64 16.16 -4.10 7.12
CA ALA A 64 16.24 -2.66 7.33
C ALA A 64 17.71 -2.23 7.42
N SER A 65 18.07 -1.18 6.69
CA SER A 65 19.30 -0.42 6.93
C SER A 65 19.18 0.48 8.16
N ASP A 66 20.30 1.05 8.62
CA ASP A 66 20.34 1.90 9.82
C ASP A 66 19.43 3.14 9.73
N ASP A 67 19.23 3.69 8.51
CA ASP A 67 18.41 4.87 8.26
C ASP A 67 16.98 4.52 7.78
N SER A 68 16.55 3.26 7.95
CA SER A 68 15.24 2.82 7.48
C SER A 68 14.08 3.56 8.18
N PRO A 69 13.03 3.94 7.44
CA PRO A 69 11.83 4.54 8.03
C PRO A 69 10.94 3.50 8.74
N PHE A 70 11.17 2.21 8.52
CA PHE A 70 10.34 1.12 9.04
C PHE A 70 11.15 0.16 9.91
N ALA A 71 10.52 -0.37 10.95
CA ALA A 71 11.12 -1.39 11.79
C ALA A 71 11.01 -2.77 11.12
N ILE A 72 12.00 -3.64 11.35
CA ILE A 72 11.87 -5.05 10.97
C ILE A 72 10.63 -5.65 11.64
N GLY A 73 9.83 -6.38 10.86
CA GLY A 73 8.57 -6.97 11.30
C GLY A 73 7.34 -6.08 11.04
N THR A 74 7.50 -4.83 10.59
CA THR A 74 6.38 -4.02 10.11
C THR A 74 5.69 -4.74 8.95
N THR A 75 4.37 -4.92 9.03
CA THR A 75 3.58 -5.55 7.98
C THR A 75 3.03 -4.51 7.01
N ALA A 76 2.89 -4.87 5.75
CA ALA A 76 2.28 -4.01 4.75
C ALA A 76 1.51 -4.81 3.69
N THR A 77 0.49 -4.19 3.12
CA THR A 77 -0.19 -4.68 1.92
C THR A 77 0.16 -3.76 0.75
N PHE A 78 0.62 -4.36 -0.34
CA PHE A 78 0.83 -3.69 -1.62
C PHE A 78 -0.18 -4.24 -2.62
N GLU A 79 -1.04 -3.40 -3.16
CA GLU A 79 -1.99 -3.77 -4.21
C GLU A 79 -1.62 -3.04 -5.50
N ILE A 80 -1.39 -3.80 -6.58
CA ILE A 80 -1.20 -3.25 -7.92
C ILE A 80 -2.52 -3.44 -8.66
N THR A 81 -3.08 -2.33 -9.12
CA THR A 81 -4.40 -2.29 -9.76
C THR A 81 -4.30 -2.39 -11.29
N GLU A 82 -5.43 -2.64 -11.95
CA GLU A 82 -5.51 -2.69 -13.42
C GLU A 82 -5.24 -1.32 -14.09
N ASP A 83 -5.40 -0.21 -13.36
CA ASP A 83 -5.03 1.14 -13.80
C ASP A 83 -3.59 1.53 -13.44
N GLU A 84 -2.74 0.53 -13.19
CA GLU A 84 -1.30 0.66 -12.95
C GLU A 84 -0.92 1.44 -11.69
N SER A 85 -1.88 1.65 -10.78
CA SER A 85 -1.66 2.30 -9.48
C SER A 85 -1.14 1.29 -8.46
N LEU A 86 -0.25 1.75 -7.57
CA LEU A 86 0.21 1.00 -6.41
C LEU A 86 -0.47 1.57 -5.16
N ILE A 87 -1.34 0.78 -4.53
CA ILE A 87 -1.92 1.08 -3.23
C ILE A 87 -1.02 0.49 -2.15
N VAL A 88 -0.55 1.34 -1.24
CA VAL A 88 0.39 1.00 -0.18
C VAL A 88 -0.29 1.20 1.17
N SER A 89 -0.41 0.13 1.94
CA SER A 89 -0.96 0.13 3.30
C SER A 89 0.06 -0.47 4.27
N ILE A 90 0.85 0.39 4.93
CA ILE A 90 1.87 -0.01 5.91
C ILE A 90 1.28 0.11 7.32
N ASP A 91 1.42 -0.91 8.16
CA ASP A 91 0.88 -0.89 9.52
C ASP A 91 1.45 0.27 10.34
N GLY A 92 0.55 1.02 10.98
CA GLY A 92 0.88 2.24 11.71
C GLY A 92 0.95 3.52 10.88
N PHE A 93 0.68 3.47 9.56
CA PHE A 93 0.69 4.63 8.67
C PHE A 93 -0.62 4.78 7.90
N ASP A 94 -0.86 5.99 7.38
CA ASP A 94 -1.98 6.25 6.48
C ASP A 94 -1.75 5.53 5.14
N CYS A 95 -2.84 5.09 4.51
CA CYS A 95 -2.79 4.48 3.18
C CYS A 95 -2.45 5.53 2.11
N VAL A 96 -1.67 5.15 1.11
CA VAL A 96 -1.35 5.99 -0.05
C VAL A 96 -1.54 5.22 -1.37
N GLU A 97 -2.13 5.88 -2.35
CA GLU A 97 -2.20 5.41 -3.74
C GLU A 97 -1.16 6.16 -4.56
N VAL A 98 -0.26 5.43 -5.21
CA VAL A 98 0.85 5.98 -5.98
C VAL A 98 0.66 5.62 -7.45
N LYS A 99 0.65 6.62 -8.34
CA LYS A 99 0.44 6.45 -9.78
C LYS A 99 1.73 6.65 -10.57
N ASN A 100 1.63 6.37 -11.88
CA ASN A 100 2.68 6.53 -12.90
C ASN A 100 3.95 5.72 -12.58
N PRO A 101 3.92 4.40 -12.77
CA PRO A 101 5.12 3.61 -12.67
C PRO A 101 6.16 4.06 -13.69
N TYR A 102 7.43 3.89 -13.32
CA TYR A 102 8.56 4.21 -14.18
C TYR A 102 9.70 3.20 -14.01
N ALA A 103 10.57 3.17 -15.00
CA ALA A 103 11.87 2.54 -14.93
C ALA A 103 12.94 3.64 -14.81
N LYS A 104 13.95 3.41 -13.98
CA LYS A 104 15.14 4.27 -13.96
C LYS A 104 16.03 3.92 -15.14
N ASP A 105 16.69 4.91 -15.76
CA ASP A 105 17.50 4.74 -16.99
C ASP A 105 18.58 3.63 -16.94
N TYR A 106 19.01 3.21 -15.74
CA TYR A 106 19.98 2.13 -15.54
C TYR A 106 19.36 0.75 -15.30
N PHE A 107 18.03 0.68 -15.20
CA PHE A 107 17.28 -0.55 -15.31
C PHE A 107 16.79 -0.70 -16.75
N GLU A 108 16.95 -1.89 -17.31
CA GLU A 108 16.38 -2.19 -18.62
C GLU A 108 14.84 -2.04 -18.53
N PRO A 109 14.17 -1.52 -19.58
CA PRO A 109 12.71 -1.41 -19.61
C PRO A 109 12.01 -2.78 -19.49
N ASP A 110 12.71 -3.88 -19.80
CA ASP A 110 12.25 -5.25 -19.58
C ASP A 110 12.70 -5.82 -18.22
N SER A 111 13.14 -4.96 -17.30
CA SER A 111 13.42 -5.39 -15.94
C SER A 111 12.12 -5.67 -15.23
N ASN A 112 12.05 -6.78 -14.51
CA ASN A 112 10.94 -7.09 -13.61
C ASN A 112 11.03 -6.23 -12.33
N ASN A 113 11.32 -4.93 -12.47
CA ASN A 113 11.45 -3.92 -11.42
C ASN A 113 10.68 -2.67 -11.84
N PHE A 114 9.67 -2.30 -11.06
CA PHE A 114 8.73 -1.24 -11.37
C PHE A 114 8.75 -0.22 -10.25
N PHE A 115 9.10 1.03 -10.55
CA PHE A 115 9.28 2.06 -9.55
C PHE A 115 8.05 2.95 -9.43
N TYR A 116 7.71 3.34 -8.21
CA TYR A 116 6.64 4.25 -7.85
C TYR A 116 7.18 5.33 -6.91
N LYS A 117 6.71 6.58 -7.07
CA LYS A 117 7.14 7.74 -6.25
C LYS A 117 6.06 8.18 -5.27
N ASP A 118 6.27 7.88 -4.00
CA ASP A 118 5.48 8.47 -2.92
C ASP A 118 6.13 9.79 -2.46
N GLU A 119 5.90 10.85 -3.23
CA GLU A 119 6.36 12.20 -2.90
C GLU A 119 5.43 12.93 -1.92
N CYS A 120 4.35 12.29 -1.49
CA CYS A 120 3.22 12.99 -0.92
C CYS A 120 2.91 12.57 0.53
N LEU A 121 3.21 11.33 0.92
CA LEU A 121 3.08 10.85 2.29
C LEU A 121 4.44 10.51 2.92
N HIS A 122 5.20 9.59 2.32
CA HIS A 122 6.43 9.08 2.94
C HIS A 122 7.73 9.72 2.45
N ASP A 123 7.72 10.43 1.32
CA ASP A 123 8.94 10.94 0.65
C ASP A 123 9.91 9.80 0.27
N LEU A 124 9.36 8.73 -0.31
CA LEU A 124 10.05 7.47 -0.64
C LEU A 124 9.80 7.03 -2.09
N ALA A 125 10.66 6.15 -2.58
CA ALA A 125 10.40 5.38 -3.79
C ALA A 125 10.21 3.90 -3.44
N PHE A 126 9.17 3.29 -4.02
CA PHE A 126 8.93 1.85 -3.94
C PHE A 126 9.35 1.20 -5.26
N ASN A 127 10.28 0.26 -5.20
CA ASN A 127 10.63 -0.60 -6.34
C ASN A 127 10.00 -1.97 -6.13
N VAL A 128 8.92 -2.23 -6.84
CA VAL A 128 8.22 -3.51 -6.84
C VAL A 128 8.91 -4.45 -7.82
N SER A 129 9.38 -5.58 -7.32
CA SER A 129 10.13 -6.54 -8.14
C SER A 129 9.42 -7.89 -8.28
N PHE A 130 9.57 -8.48 -9.45
CA PHE A 130 9.08 -9.81 -9.80
C PHE A 130 10.26 -10.69 -10.24
N ASP A 131 10.16 -12.00 -9.99
CA ASP A 131 11.17 -12.96 -10.41
C ASP A 131 11.09 -13.25 -11.92
N THR A 132 12.01 -14.06 -12.46
CA THR A 132 12.03 -14.40 -13.89
C THR A 132 10.90 -15.35 -14.33
N SER A 133 10.04 -15.75 -13.39
CA SER A 133 8.86 -16.57 -13.63
C SER A 133 7.57 -15.77 -13.38
N ASP A 134 7.68 -14.44 -13.38
CA ASP A 134 6.59 -13.47 -13.20
C ASP A 134 5.90 -13.55 -11.84
N ASN A 135 6.55 -14.15 -10.83
CA ASN A 135 6.02 -14.14 -9.46
C ASN A 135 6.50 -12.90 -8.72
N PHE A 136 5.64 -12.35 -7.85
CA PHE A 136 6.06 -11.30 -6.93
C PHE A 136 7.25 -11.76 -6.09
N ASN A 137 8.28 -10.92 -6.00
CA ASN A 137 9.49 -11.20 -5.26
C ASN A 137 9.56 -10.37 -3.96
N GLU A 138 9.61 -9.04 -4.09
CA GLU A 138 9.76 -8.12 -2.96
C GLU A 138 9.43 -6.67 -3.38
N VAL A 139 9.20 -5.81 -2.39
CA VAL A 139 9.20 -4.35 -2.57
C VAL A 139 10.41 -3.76 -1.86
N ASN A 140 11.29 -3.13 -2.64
CA ASN A 140 12.45 -2.41 -2.15
C ASN A 140 12.08 -0.96 -1.84
N VAL A 141 12.44 -0.48 -0.65
CA VAL A 141 12.21 0.89 -0.19
C VAL A 141 13.49 1.70 -0.38
N GLN A 142 13.39 2.81 -1.10
CA GLN A 142 14.52 3.65 -1.47
C GLN A 142 14.24 5.13 -1.15
N PRO A 143 15.29 5.97 -1.02
CA PRO A 143 15.12 7.41 -1.04
C PRO A 143 14.43 7.87 -2.32
N LEU A 144 13.54 8.86 -2.21
CA LEU A 144 12.93 9.49 -3.39
C LEU A 144 13.97 10.20 -4.25
N VAL A 145 14.97 10.82 -3.62
CA VAL A 145 16.06 11.56 -4.29
C VAL A 145 17.41 10.95 -3.92
N GLY A 146 18.21 10.66 -4.94
CA GLY A 146 19.56 10.11 -4.79
C GLY A 146 19.60 8.58 -4.80
N GLU A 147 20.80 8.03 -4.60
CA GLU A 147 21.02 6.59 -4.51
C GLU A 147 20.91 6.13 -3.05
N GLY A 148 20.29 4.97 -2.82
CA GLY A 148 20.23 4.37 -1.51
C GLY A 148 19.25 3.21 -1.43
N PHE A 149 19.27 2.54 -0.28
CA PHE A 149 18.39 1.42 0.01
C PHE A 149 18.06 1.43 1.50
N TYR A 150 16.79 1.67 1.82
CA TYR A 150 16.33 1.68 3.20
C TYR A 150 16.03 0.28 3.72
N GLY A 151 15.57 -0.61 2.85
CA GLY A 151 15.27 -2.00 3.17
C GLY A 151 14.14 -2.53 2.30
N GLN A 152 13.52 -3.64 2.71
CA GLN A 152 12.61 -4.38 1.83
C GLN A 152 11.49 -5.12 2.54
N PHE A 153 10.37 -5.23 1.84
CA PHE A 153 9.22 -6.05 2.20
C PHE A 153 9.22 -7.35 1.37
N LYS A 154 8.94 -8.49 2.01
CA LYS A 154 8.72 -9.79 1.36
C LYS A 154 7.38 -10.39 1.71
N LEU A 155 6.89 -11.31 0.87
CA LEU A 155 5.71 -12.11 1.20
C LEU A 155 5.87 -12.81 2.54
N GLN A 156 4.79 -12.87 3.32
CA GLN A 156 4.73 -13.59 4.58
C GLN A 156 4.75 -15.11 4.39
#